data_AF-A0A3S1PFL9-F1
#
_entry.id   AF-A0A3S1PFL9-F1
#
_cell.length_a   1.000
_cell.length_b   1.000
_cell.length_c   1.000
_cell.angle_alpha   90.00
_cell.angle_beta   90.00
_cell.angle_gamma   90.00
#
_symmetry.space_group_name_H-M   'P 1'
#
loop_
_entity.id
_entity.type
_entity.pdbx_description
1 polymer ?
#
loop_
_entity_poly.entity_id
_entity_poly.type
_entity_poly.pdbx_seq_one_letter_code
_entity_poly.pdbx_strand_id
1 'polypeptide(L)'
;LKQVYGSPRGPEQMAAAKAAAIDRLRMRYRQMRDKRWAGYRGYDAWFDSPINNAKFAATAVYGEQVPAFLRLFDLCSGNYPRFYASVRRIGALPAPSRAEALKAATTCD
;
A
#
# COMPACT_ATOMS: atom_id res chain seq x y z
N LEU A 1 8.62 -4.38 -8.81
CA LEU A 1 9.66 -4.23 -9.86
C LEU A 1 11.10 -4.27 -9.34
N LYS A 2 11.38 -4.17 -8.03
CA LYS A 2 12.75 -4.26 -7.48
C LYS A 2 13.57 -5.45 -8.03
N GLN A 3 12.96 -6.64 -8.13
CA GLN A 3 13.60 -7.84 -8.72
C GLN A 3 13.88 -7.72 -10.23
N VAL A 4 13.08 -6.95 -10.99
CA VAL A 4 13.33 -6.70 -12.41
C VAL A 4 14.55 -5.79 -12.55
N TYR A 5 14.60 -4.71 -11.76
CA TYR A 5 15.70 -3.74 -11.78
C TYR A 5 17.01 -4.25 -11.15
N GLY A 6 16.94 -5.21 -10.23
CA GLY A 6 18.12 -5.78 -9.55
C GLY A 6 18.84 -6.90 -10.32
N SER A 7 18.45 -7.21 -11.55
CA SER A 7 19.07 -8.27 -12.36
C SER A 7 19.90 -7.69 -13.51
N PRO A 8 21.00 -8.34 -13.94
CA PRO A 8 21.70 -7.97 -15.15
C PRO A 8 20.87 -8.36 -16.38
N ARG A 9 20.13 -7.40 -16.95
CA ARG A 9 19.30 -7.56 -18.14
C ARG A 9 19.59 -6.41 -19.11
N GLY A 10 19.61 -6.71 -20.40
CA GLY A 10 19.64 -5.67 -21.42
C GLY A 10 18.34 -4.84 -21.42
N PRO A 11 18.34 -3.61 -21.96
CA PRO A 11 17.18 -2.72 -21.92
C PRO A 11 15.86 -3.34 -22.42
N GLU A 12 15.91 -4.07 -23.54
CA GLU A 12 14.73 -4.77 -24.09
C GLU A 12 14.20 -5.86 -23.17
N GLN A 13 15.11 -6.66 -22.60
CA GLN A 13 14.77 -7.70 -21.63
C GLN A 13 14.18 -7.10 -20.35
N MET A 14 14.66 -5.94 -19.91
CA MET A 14 14.06 -5.20 -18.78
C MET A 14 12.65 -4.75 -19.09
N ALA A 15 12.42 -4.20 -20.29
CA ALA A 15 11.11 -3.75 -20.72
C ALA A 15 10.10 -4.91 -20.77
N ALA A 16 10.49 -6.04 -21.37
CA ALA A 16 9.68 -7.25 -21.41
C ALA A 16 9.38 -7.80 -20.00
N ALA A 17 10.40 -7.89 -19.13
CA ALA A 17 10.22 -8.36 -17.76
C ALA A 17 9.31 -7.43 -16.93
N LYS A 18 9.39 -6.11 -17.15
CA LYS A 18 8.50 -5.13 -16.53
C LYS A 18 7.05 -5.32 -17.00
N ALA A 19 6.83 -5.47 -18.31
CA ALA A 19 5.50 -5.72 -18.86
C ALA A 19 4.88 -6.99 -18.26
N ALA A 20 5.62 -8.10 -18.26
CA ALA A 20 5.17 -9.37 -17.67
C ALA A 20 4.83 -9.24 -16.17
N ALA A 21 5.60 -8.45 -15.41
CA ALA A 21 5.32 -8.20 -14.00
C ALA A 21 4.03 -7.39 -13.79
N ILE A 22 3.74 -6.42 -14.65
CA ILE A 22 2.51 -5.62 -14.62
C ILE A 22 1.30 -6.49 -14.97
N ASP A 23 1.41 -7.36 -15.98
CA ASP A 23 0.31 -8.25 -16.35
C ASP A 23 0.00 -9.27 -15.24
N ARG A 24 1.03 -9.81 -14.59
CA ARG A 24 0.86 -10.65 -13.40
C ARG A 24 0.16 -9.90 -12.27
N LEU A 25 0.49 -8.62 -12.06
CA LEU A 25 -0.18 -7.77 -11.08
C LEU A 25 -1.67 -7.62 -11.40
N ARG A 26 -2.03 -7.34 -12.67
CA ARG A 26 -3.44 -7.24 -13.11
C ARG A 26 -4.20 -8.55 -12.93
N MET A 27 -3.58 -9.69 -13.24
CA MET A 27 -4.21 -11.00 -13.01
C MET A 27 -4.50 -11.24 -11.53
N ARG A 28 -3.53 -10.95 -10.64
CA ARG A 28 -3.71 -11.09 -9.19
C ARG A 28 -4.82 -10.18 -8.66
N TYR A 29 -4.92 -8.96 -9.18
CA TYR A 29 -6.02 -8.06 -8.86
C TYR A 29 -7.37 -8.67 -9.22
N ARG A 30 -7.57 -9.11 -10.47
CA ARG A 30 -8.83 -9.73 -10.91
C ARG A 30 -9.21 -10.94 -10.05
N GLN A 31 -8.26 -11.82 -9.75
CA GLN A 31 -8.50 -12.97 -8.87
C GLN A 31 -8.97 -12.56 -7.46
N MET A 32 -8.36 -11.53 -6.88
CA MET A 32 -8.74 -11.01 -5.57
C MET A 32 -10.10 -10.32 -5.61
N ARG A 33 -10.33 -9.47 -6.62
CA ARG A 33 -11.59 -8.76 -6.88
C ARG A 33 -12.75 -9.75 -6.95
N ASP A 34 -12.63 -10.75 -7.80
CA ASP A 34 -13.72 -11.67 -8.14
C ASP A 34 -13.96 -12.71 -7.05
N LYS A 35 -12.93 -13.07 -6.26
CA LYS A 35 -13.06 -14.10 -5.21
C LYS A 35 -13.21 -13.53 -3.81
N ARG A 36 -12.27 -12.71 -3.35
CA ARG A 36 -12.18 -12.26 -1.95
C ARG A 36 -13.00 -11.01 -1.67
N TRP A 37 -13.19 -10.18 -2.68
CA TRP A 37 -13.88 -8.88 -2.54
C TRP A 37 -15.29 -8.91 -3.11
N ALA A 38 -15.86 -10.10 -3.34
CA ALA A 38 -17.22 -10.28 -3.86
C ALA A 38 -17.53 -9.43 -5.12
N GLY A 39 -16.53 -9.25 -5.99
CA GLY A 39 -16.68 -8.47 -7.22
C GLY A 39 -16.56 -6.95 -7.04
N TYR A 40 -16.09 -6.42 -5.91
CA TYR A 40 -15.92 -4.97 -5.72
C TYR A 40 -14.97 -4.32 -6.74
N ARG A 41 -15.53 -3.47 -7.62
CA ARG A 41 -14.83 -2.88 -8.79
C ARG A 41 -14.16 -1.53 -8.55
N GLY A 42 -14.09 -1.05 -7.31
CA GLY A 42 -13.60 0.30 -7.01
C GLY A 42 -12.16 0.61 -7.44
N TYR A 43 -11.38 -0.40 -7.80
CA TYR A 43 -10.00 -0.25 -8.27
C TYR A 43 -9.83 -0.54 -9.78
N ASP A 44 -10.88 -0.92 -10.51
CA ASP A 44 -10.80 -1.31 -11.93
C ASP A 44 -10.11 -0.19 -12.75
N ALA A 45 -10.56 1.06 -12.59
CA ALA A 45 -9.98 2.23 -13.28
C ALA A 45 -8.46 2.41 -13.01
N TRP A 46 -7.99 2.07 -11.81
CA TRP A 46 -6.56 2.13 -11.50
C TRP A 46 -5.78 1.02 -12.20
N PHE A 47 -6.32 -0.21 -12.29
CA PHE A 47 -5.63 -1.33 -12.93
C PHE A 47 -5.69 -1.30 -14.47
N ASP A 48 -6.75 -0.68 -15.02
CA ASP A 48 -6.98 -0.60 -16.47
C ASP A 48 -6.21 0.55 -17.12
N SER A 49 -5.89 1.62 -16.38
CA SER A 49 -5.04 2.70 -16.88
C SER A 49 -3.55 2.30 -16.92
N PRO A 50 -2.72 2.96 -17.75
CA PRO A 50 -1.29 2.64 -17.86
C PRO A 50 -0.59 2.57 -16.50
N ILE A 51 0.21 1.52 -16.29
CA ILE A 51 0.98 1.32 -15.06
C ILE A 51 2.46 1.51 -15.37
N ASN A 52 3.06 2.52 -14.74
CA ASN A 52 4.47 2.85 -14.89
C ASN A 52 5.10 3.16 -13.51
N ASN A 53 6.38 3.53 -13.49
CA ASN A 53 7.09 3.77 -12.23
C ASN A 53 6.53 4.97 -11.46
N ALA A 54 6.10 6.02 -12.15
CA ALA A 54 5.52 7.21 -11.53
C ALA A 54 4.19 6.89 -10.82
N LYS A 55 3.35 6.07 -11.43
CA LYS A 55 2.09 5.63 -10.80
C LYS A 55 2.32 4.78 -9.57
N PHE A 56 3.32 3.89 -9.60
CA PHE A 56 3.74 3.16 -8.39
C PHE A 56 4.27 4.09 -7.31
N ALA A 57 5.08 5.08 -7.67
CA ALA A 57 5.61 6.06 -6.73
C ALA A 57 4.48 6.87 -6.07
N ALA A 58 3.51 7.36 -6.86
CA ALA A 58 2.34 8.05 -6.33
C ALA A 58 1.58 7.19 -5.31
N THR A 59 1.31 5.91 -5.62
CA THR A 59 0.67 4.99 -4.67
C THR A 59 1.55 4.70 -3.44
N ALA A 60 2.88 4.60 -3.62
CA ALA A 60 3.81 4.31 -2.52
C ALA A 60 3.86 5.46 -1.50
N VAL A 61 3.90 6.71 -1.96
CA VAL A 61 3.92 7.90 -1.09
C VAL A 61 2.70 7.93 -0.16
N TYR A 62 1.51 7.58 -0.67
CA TYR A 62 0.33 7.44 0.18
C TYR A 62 0.39 6.20 1.11
N GLY A 63 1.01 5.12 0.63
CA GLY A 63 1.10 3.85 1.34
C GLY A 63 2.15 3.79 2.46
N GLU A 64 3.09 4.75 2.54
CA GLU A 64 4.21 4.73 3.48
C GLU A 64 3.78 4.62 4.96
N GLN A 65 2.63 5.19 5.32
CA GLN A 65 2.13 5.15 6.69
C GLN A 65 1.22 3.95 6.98
N VAL A 66 0.77 3.22 5.96
CA VAL A 66 -0.14 2.07 6.13
C VAL A 66 0.42 1.02 7.09
N PRO A 67 1.70 0.60 7.00
CA PRO A 67 2.26 -0.34 7.96
C PRO A 67 2.23 0.15 9.42
N ALA A 68 2.39 1.45 9.63
CA ALA A 68 2.35 2.04 10.97
C ALA A 68 0.92 2.06 11.54
N PHE A 69 -0.09 2.36 10.72
CA PHE A 69 -1.50 2.23 11.11
C PHE A 69 -1.92 0.78 11.38
N LEU A 70 -1.48 -0.17 10.56
CA LEU A 70 -1.76 -1.60 10.79
C LEU A 70 -1.17 -2.07 12.12
N ARG A 71 0.08 -1.71 12.41
CA ARG A 71 0.69 -2.01 13.71
C ARG A 71 -0.06 -1.38 14.87
N LEU A 72 -0.51 -0.12 14.74
CA LEU A 72 -1.33 0.52 15.77
C LEU A 72 -2.67 -0.22 15.96
N PHE A 73 -3.30 -0.69 14.89
CA PHE A 73 -4.52 -1.49 14.97
C PHE A 73 -4.30 -2.82 15.71
N ASP A 74 -3.17 -3.49 15.48
CA ASP A 74 -2.77 -4.70 16.20
C ASP A 74 -2.52 -4.41 17.69
N LEU A 75 -1.86 -3.30 18.03
CA LEU A 75 -1.69 -2.84 19.42
C LEU A 75 -3.04 -2.58 20.10
N CYS A 76 -4.06 -2.20 19.33
CA CYS A 76 -5.43 -2.03 19.80
C CYS A 76 -6.23 -3.34 19.84
N SER A 77 -5.57 -4.49 19.67
CA SER A 77 -6.18 -5.82 19.64
C SER A 77 -7.29 -5.94 18.58
N GLY A 78 -7.15 -5.23 17.46
CA GLY A 78 -8.15 -5.20 16.40
C GLY A 78 -9.46 -4.47 16.76
N ASN A 79 -9.48 -3.72 17.87
CA ASN A 79 -10.66 -2.98 18.31
C ASN A 79 -10.74 -1.61 17.62
N TYR A 80 -11.68 -1.47 16.68
CA TYR A 80 -11.87 -0.22 15.93
C TYR A 80 -12.13 1.02 16.81
N PRO A 81 -13.05 1.00 17.81
CA PRO A 81 -13.24 2.13 18.72
C PRO A 81 -11.94 2.61 19.39
N ARG A 82 -11.13 1.68 19.92
CA ARG A 82 -9.83 2.00 20.55
C ARG A 82 -8.85 2.56 19.53
N PHE A 83 -8.70 1.89 18.39
CA PHE A 83 -7.86 2.35 17.29
C PHE A 83 -8.19 3.78 16.85
N TYR A 84 -9.47 4.09 16.65
CA TYR A 84 -9.89 5.44 16.29
C TYR A 84 -9.63 6.46 17.41
N ALA A 85 -9.71 6.06 18.68
CA ALA A 85 -9.34 6.94 19.79
C ALA A 85 -7.85 7.27 19.80
N SER A 86 -6.97 6.29 19.58
CA SER A 86 -5.52 6.50 19.50
C SER A 86 -5.15 7.33 18.26
N VAL A 87 -5.75 7.02 17.10
CA VAL A 87 -5.56 7.81 15.86
C VAL A 87 -6.01 9.25 16.04
N ARG A 88 -7.14 9.52 16.72
CA ARG A 88 -7.58 10.88 17.03
C ARG A 88 -6.57 11.63 17.91
N ARG A 89 -5.97 10.97 18.92
CA ARG A 89 -4.93 11.58 19.75
C ARG A 89 -3.67 11.92 18.96
N ILE A 90 -3.17 10.98 18.16
CA ILE A 90 -2.03 11.24 17.28
C ILE A 90 -2.37 12.37 16.29
N GLY A 91 -3.59 12.37 15.74
CA GLY A 91 -4.08 13.41 14.84
C GLY A 91 -4.19 14.81 15.47
N ALA A 92 -4.33 14.90 16.79
CA ALA A 92 -4.37 16.17 17.52
C ALA A 92 -2.97 16.81 17.69
N LEU A 93 -1.89 16.06 17.43
CA LEU A 93 -0.52 16.60 17.46
C LEU A 93 -0.28 17.60 16.30
N PRO A 94 0.72 18.49 16.42
CA PRO A 94 1.19 19.30 15.29
C PRO A 94 1.58 18.41 14.11
N ALA A 95 1.27 18.86 12.89
CA ALA A 95 1.47 18.09 11.66
C ALA A 95 2.87 17.45 11.52
N PRO A 96 3.99 18.13 11.87
CA PRO A 96 5.33 17.54 11.78
C PRO A 96 5.55 16.34 12.70
N SER A 97 4.80 16.24 13.81
CA SER A 97 5.00 15.22 14.85
C SER A 97 4.14 13.96 14.65
N ARG A 98 3.08 14.04 13.82
CA ARG A 98 2.08 12.95 13.69
C ARG A 98 2.68 11.67 13.14
N ALA A 99 3.47 11.78 12.07
CA ALA A 99 4.06 10.63 11.40
C ALA A 99 5.04 9.89 12.32
N GLU A 100 5.87 10.64 13.06
CA GLU A 100 6.82 10.04 14.01
C GLU A 100 6.09 9.44 15.21
N ALA A 101 5.07 10.11 15.76
CA ALA A 101 4.26 9.56 16.85
C ALA A 101 3.55 8.25 16.46
N LEU A 102 2.97 8.19 15.25
CA LEU A 102 2.38 6.96 14.70
C LEU A 102 3.42 5.85 14.54
N LYS A 103 4.63 6.21 14.09
CA LYS A 103 5.74 5.29 13.90
C LYS A 103 6.36 4.82 15.23
N ALA A 104 6.30 5.62 16.29
CA ALA A 104 6.84 5.30 17.60
C ALA A 104 5.84 4.58 18.52
N ALA A 105 4.56 4.53 18.19
CA ALA A 105 3.53 3.90 19.02
C ALA A 105 3.85 2.42 19.32
N THR A 106 3.96 2.11 20.61
CA THR A 106 4.17 0.76 21.17
C THR A 106 2.98 0.26 22.00
N THR A 107 1.99 1.13 22.24
CA THR A 107 0.75 0.84 22.97
C THR A 107 -0.45 1.40 22.21
N CYS A 108 -1.64 0.85 22.50
CA CYS A 108 -2.90 1.44 22.08
C CYS A 108 -3.47 2.24 23.24
N ASP A 109 -3.04 3.49 23.28
CA ASP A 109 -3.50 4.45 24.27
C ASP A 109 -4.96 4.82 23.99
#